data_AF-Q64AR5-F1
#
_entry.id   AF-Q64AR5-F1
#
_cell.length_a   1.000
_cell.length_b   1.000
_cell.length_c   1.000
_cell.angle_alpha   90.00
_cell.angle_beta   90.00
_cell.angle_gamma   90.00
#
_symmetry.space_group_name_H-M   'P 1'
#
loop_
_entity.id
_entity.type
_entity.pdbx_description
1 polymer ?
#
loop_
_entity_poly.entity_id
_entity_poly.type
_entity_poly.pdbx_seq_one_letter_code
_entity_poly.pdbx_strand_id
1 'polypeptide(L)'
;MYDPACGTGGMLTSCEDFIMSINKEVDVVLFGQEVNPEIYAICKADMLMKGENDKNIRGPFSTLSKDQFHDDKFDFIISNPPYGRKWEQDADAVKDEAERGFGGRFGAGLPRINDGQLLFLQHMISKMKSKEKSRVAVITNGSPLFTGDAGQGESDIRKWMIESDFVEAIIALPDQLFFNTGIHTYIWVLTNVKPVERVGKIQLIDATSFFKKMRKSLGNKRNYLSADDIKEIVELYDDFEENKYCKIFDNEVFGYTKVIVERPLQLNYQVAEERRENLYSIPVFRKLAESKKKDPELKLKEEEEGKKKQEEIINNLKKIGNHSYKNWDEFEKKVKEALKGFDLSPNFIKNIILALSEHDDIADYVLDKKGNKLPDPNLRDSEKIPLKQDIEKYFDREVKPYYPDALMDRKKDKVGYEINFTKYFYVYKPPRPLEEIEKDIKEVIEEIQELFGDG
;
A
#
# COMPACT_ATOMS: atom_id res chain seq x y z
N MET A 1 -26.53 13.32 13.80
CA MET A 1 -25.84 12.38 12.88
C MET A 1 -25.12 13.17 11.81
N TYR A 2 -23.94 12.72 11.37
CA TYR A 2 -23.15 13.43 10.36
C TYR A 2 -22.65 12.53 9.24
N ASP A 3 -22.70 13.02 8.00
CA ASP A 3 -22.06 12.40 6.84
C ASP A 3 -21.17 13.42 6.07
N PRO A 4 -19.83 13.25 6.07
CA PRO A 4 -18.89 14.15 5.40
C PRO A 4 -18.89 14.07 3.86
N ALA A 5 -19.60 13.10 3.27
CA ALA A 5 -19.73 12.92 1.83
C ALA A 5 -21.13 12.40 1.52
N CYS A 6 -22.13 13.21 1.90
CA CYS A 6 -23.50 12.74 2.09
C CYS A 6 -24.22 12.36 0.79
N GLY A 7 -23.68 12.69 -0.38
CA GLY A 7 -24.33 12.44 -1.64
C GLY A 7 -25.74 13.05 -1.64
N THR A 8 -26.73 12.27 -2.06
CA THR A 8 -28.13 12.69 -2.05
C THR A 8 -28.80 12.62 -0.68
N GLY A 9 -28.08 12.32 0.41
CA GLY A 9 -28.63 12.25 1.78
C GLY A 9 -29.33 10.93 2.13
N GLY A 10 -29.25 9.92 1.25
CA GLY A 10 -29.97 8.65 1.44
C GLY A 10 -29.52 7.87 2.68
N MET A 11 -28.22 7.87 2.99
CA MET A 11 -27.71 7.18 4.20
C MET A 11 -28.19 7.87 5.48
N LEU A 12 -28.14 9.21 5.53
CA LEU A 12 -28.61 9.99 6.68
C LEU A 12 -30.08 9.69 7.01
N THR A 13 -30.95 9.77 6.00
CA THR A 13 -32.40 9.55 6.16
C THR A 13 -32.73 8.09 6.48
N SER A 14 -32.04 7.12 5.87
CA SER A 14 -32.24 5.70 6.21
C SER A 14 -31.86 5.40 7.66
N CYS A 15 -30.80 6.04 8.18
CA CYS A 15 -30.39 5.86 9.57
C CYS A 15 -31.32 6.59 10.55
N GLU A 16 -31.87 7.75 10.19
CA GLU A 16 -32.93 8.41 10.95
C GLU A 16 -34.16 7.51 11.07
N ASP A 17 -34.68 7.00 9.96
CA ASP A 17 -35.83 6.09 9.92
C ASP A 17 -35.59 4.87 10.84
N PHE A 18 -34.38 4.32 10.81
CA PHE A 18 -34.00 3.21 11.68
C PHE A 18 -34.00 3.60 13.16
N ILE A 19 -33.40 4.73 13.54
CA ILE A 19 -33.40 5.20 14.94
C ILE A 19 -34.83 5.45 15.43
N MET A 20 -35.65 6.12 14.63
CA MET A 20 -37.05 6.43 14.96
C MET A 20 -37.91 5.16 15.05
N SER A 21 -37.55 4.09 14.33
CA SER A 21 -38.21 2.78 14.47
C SER A 21 -37.95 2.11 15.83
N ILE A 22 -36.81 2.41 16.45
CA ILE A 22 -36.40 1.88 17.75
C ILE A 22 -36.94 2.75 18.88
N ASN A 23 -36.75 4.07 18.78
CA ASN A 23 -37.17 5.04 19.78
C ASN A 23 -37.66 6.33 19.13
N LYS A 24 -38.97 6.56 19.22
CA LYS A 24 -39.66 7.73 18.64
C LYS A 24 -39.48 9.01 19.45
N GLU A 25 -38.93 8.93 20.66
CA GLU A 25 -38.73 10.08 21.55
C GLU A 25 -37.36 10.74 21.36
N VAL A 26 -36.47 10.14 20.55
CA VAL A 26 -35.15 10.69 20.26
C VAL A 26 -35.27 11.77 19.20
N ASP A 27 -34.66 12.92 19.46
CA ASP A 27 -34.47 13.96 18.45
C ASP A 27 -33.22 13.64 17.61
N VAL A 28 -33.41 13.38 16.33
CA VAL A 28 -32.33 13.01 15.40
C VAL A 28 -32.06 14.17 14.46
N VAL A 29 -30.99 14.91 14.72
CA VAL A 29 -30.60 16.03 13.85
C VAL A 29 -29.59 15.57 12.80
N LEU A 30 -29.92 15.76 11.52
CA LEU A 30 -29.09 15.35 10.39
C LEU A 30 -28.14 16.47 9.94
N PHE A 31 -26.87 16.12 9.72
CA PHE A 31 -25.82 17.00 9.20
C PHE A 31 -25.11 16.33 8.02
N GLY A 32 -24.80 17.08 6.97
CA GLY A 32 -24.16 16.54 5.78
C GLY A 32 -23.31 17.56 5.03
N GLN A 33 -22.24 17.08 4.40
CA GLN A 33 -21.46 17.86 3.45
C GLN A 33 -21.34 17.14 2.11
N GLU A 34 -21.52 17.90 1.02
CA GLU A 34 -21.39 17.38 -0.35
C GLU A 34 -20.62 18.39 -1.21
N VAL A 35 -19.73 17.88 -2.07
CA VAL A 35 -18.84 18.69 -2.91
C VAL A 35 -19.42 18.95 -4.29
N ASN A 36 -20.23 18.03 -4.82
CA ASN A 36 -20.85 18.17 -6.12
C ASN A 36 -22.07 19.12 -6.01
N PRO A 37 -22.10 20.23 -6.78
CA PRO A 37 -23.18 21.22 -6.71
C PRO A 37 -24.58 20.68 -6.97
N GLU A 38 -24.74 19.78 -7.94
CA GLU A 38 -26.04 19.23 -8.32
C GLU A 38 -26.53 18.26 -7.26
N ILE A 39 -25.66 17.36 -6.79
CA ILE A 39 -25.98 16.38 -5.75
C ILE A 39 -26.28 17.09 -4.43
N TYR A 40 -25.50 18.12 -4.07
CA TYR A 40 -25.76 18.97 -2.92
C TYR A 40 -27.15 19.61 -2.99
N ALA A 41 -27.53 20.19 -4.14
CA ALA A 41 -28.85 20.79 -4.31
C ALA A 41 -29.99 19.76 -4.18
N ILE A 42 -29.81 18.55 -4.72
CA ILE A 42 -30.76 17.43 -4.57
C ILE A 42 -30.91 17.04 -3.11
N CYS A 43 -29.80 16.79 -2.41
CA CYS A 43 -29.78 16.44 -0.99
C CYS A 43 -30.49 17.49 -0.15
N LYS A 44 -30.16 18.77 -0.39
CA LYS A 44 -30.74 19.89 0.34
C LYS A 44 -32.25 20.03 0.09
N ALA A 45 -32.71 19.81 -1.14
CA ALA A 45 -34.13 19.82 -1.47
C ALA A 45 -34.89 18.65 -0.81
N ASP A 46 -34.31 17.44 -0.81
CA ASP A 46 -34.91 16.26 -0.17
C ASP A 46 -35.07 16.47 1.35
N MET A 47 -34.04 17.00 2.01
CA MET A 47 -34.09 17.35 3.44
C MET A 47 -35.18 18.38 3.74
N LEU A 48 -35.27 19.45 2.93
CA LEU A 48 -36.32 20.47 3.09
C LEU A 48 -37.73 19.87 2.93
N MET A 49 -37.93 18.96 1.98
CA MET A 49 -39.22 18.29 1.76
C MET A 49 -39.62 17.38 2.94
N LYS A 50 -38.63 16.81 3.64
CA LYS A 50 -38.84 15.98 4.83
C LYS A 50 -39.03 16.78 6.12
N GLY A 51 -38.89 18.11 6.06
CA GLY A 51 -39.02 19.00 7.22
C GLY A 51 -37.72 19.18 8.01
N GLU A 52 -36.61 18.64 7.50
CA GLU A 52 -35.28 18.78 8.09
C GLU A 52 -34.71 20.19 7.90
N ASN A 53 -33.78 20.58 8.77
CA ASN A 53 -33.12 21.87 8.67
C ASN A 53 -32.09 21.88 7.53
N ASP A 54 -32.44 22.53 6.42
CA ASP A 54 -31.63 22.65 5.21
C ASP A 54 -30.25 23.30 5.42
N LYS A 55 -30.06 24.06 6.51
CA LYS A 55 -28.78 24.69 6.87
C LYS A 55 -27.76 23.69 7.42
N ASN A 56 -28.21 22.50 7.80
CA ASN A 56 -27.35 21.42 8.25
C ASN A 56 -26.78 20.60 7.09
N ILE A 57 -27.21 20.87 5.85
CA ILE A 57 -26.55 20.38 4.64
C ILE A 57 -25.73 21.52 4.06
N ARG A 58 -24.40 21.37 4.03
CA ARG A 58 -23.47 22.42 3.61
C ARG A 58 -22.67 21.99 2.37
N GLY A 59 -22.49 22.90 1.43
CA GLY A 59 -21.82 22.63 0.16
C GLY A 59 -21.93 23.83 -0.79
N PRO A 60 -21.40 23.73 -2.01
CA PRO A 60 -20.69 22.59 -2.60
C PRO A 60 -19.17 22.71 -2.43
N PHE A 61 -18.66 22.24 -1.29
CA PHE A 61 -17.25 22.40 -0.93
C PHE A 61 -16.67 21.05 -0.51
N SER A 62 -15.40 20.80 -0.89
CA SER A 62 -14.70 19.58 -0.51
C SER A 62 -14.51 19.53 1.00
N THR A 63 -14.90 18.42 1.61
CA THR A 63 -14.71 18.19 3.05
C THR A 63 -13.25 18.20 3.45
N LEU A 64 -12.35 17.79 2.55
CA LEU A 64 -10.91 17.73 2.85
C LEU A 64 -10.27 19.12 2.92
N SER A 65 -10.57 20.03 1.99
CA SER A 65 -9.97 21.38 1.98
C SER A 65 -10.79 22.45 2.67
N LYS A 66 -12.11 22.27 2.80
CA LYS A 66 -13.00 23.28 3.36
C LYS A 66 -14.09 22.64 4.20
N ASP A 67 -13.69 22.17 5.37
CA ASP A 67 -14.58 21.65 6.40
C ASP A 67 -15.66 22.67 6.76
N GLN A 68 -16.92 22.32 6.47
CA GLN A 68 -18.04 23.20 6.79
C GLN A 68 -18.51 23.05 8.24
N PHE A 69 -18.00 22.09 9.00
CA PHE A 69 -18.43 21.75 10.36
C PHE A 69 -17.27 21.75 11.35
N HIS A 70 -16.30 22.66 11.19
CA HIS A 70 -15.01 22.67 11.88
C HIS A 70 -15.12 22.39 13.40
N ASP A 71 -15.97 23.15 14.09
CA ASP A 71 -16.13 23.10 15.56
C ASP A 71 -17.16 22.06 16.03
N ASP A 72 -17.95 21.49 15.12
CA ASP A 72 -19.02 20.55 15.44
C ASP A 72 -18.45 19.15 15.73
N LYS A 73 -19.06 18.45 16.70
CA LYS A 73 -18.80 17.05 17.06
C LYS A 73 -20.11 16.27 17.09
N PHE A 74 -20.06 14.97 16.75
CA PHE A 74 -21.27 14.18 16.53
C PHE A 74 -21.27 12.84 17.26
N ASP A 75 -22.45 12.38 17.67
CA ASP A 75 -22.66 11.06 18.28
C ASP A 75 -22.49 9.91 17.27
N PHE A 76 -23.10 10.06 16.10
CA PHE A 76 -23.07 9.08 15.02
C PHE A 76 -22.56 9.73 13.75
N ILE A 77 -21.55 9.11 13.15
CA ILE A 77 -20.95 9.51 11.89
C ILE A 77 -21.05 8.32 10.94
N ILE A 78 -21.67 8.51 9.79
CA ILE A 78 -21.80 7.46 8.77
C ILE A 78 -21.37 8.03 7.43
N SER A 79 -20.69 7.25 6.60
CA SER A 79 -20.30 7.73 5.27
C SER A 79 -19.98 6.61 4.30
N ASN A 80 -20.12 6.92 3.01
CA ASN A 80 -19.58 6.14 1.91
C ASN A 80 -18.78 7.08 0.98
N PRO A 81 -17.58 7.53 1.42
CA PRO A 81 -16.79 8.49 0.67
C PRO A 81 -16.32 7.92 -0.68
N PRO A 82 -16.00 8.77 -1.66
CA PRO A 82 -15.60 8.33 -2.98
C PRO A 82 -14.30 7.51 -2.96
N TYR A 83 -14.34 6.30 -3.54
CA TYR A 83 -13.20 5.39 -3.58
C TYR A 83 -12.09 5.88 -4.52
N GLY A 84 -10.85 5.86 -4.06
CA GLY A 84 -9.67 6.20 -4.88
C GLY A 84 -9.68 7.63 -5.43
N ARG A 85 -10.39 8.57 -4.78
CA ARG A 85 -10.41 9.98 -5.18
C ARG A 85 -9.03 10.59 -4.94
N LYS A 86 -8.45 11.17 -5.99
CA LYS A 86 -7.26 12.02 -5.86
C LYS A 86 -7.60 13.27 -5.05
N TRP A 87 -6.68 13.72 -4.20
CA TRP A 87 -6.86 14.91 -3.35
C TRP A 87 -5.92 16.06 -3.75
N GLU A 88 -5.46 16.08 -5.00
CA GLU A 88 -4.53 17.10 -5.52
C GLU A 88 -5.07 18.54 -5.39
N GLN A 89 -6.38 18.72 -5.62
CA GLN A 89 -7.05 20.01 -5.44
C GLN A 89 -7.22 20.41 -3.96
N ASP A 90 -7.18 19.43 -3.05
CA ASP A 90 -7.29 19.66 -1.61
C ASP A 90 -5.91 19.77 -0.94
N ALA A 91 -4.82 19.62 -1.71
CA ALA A 91 -3.52 19.27 -1.16
C ALA A 91 -2.90 20.33 -0.26
N ASP A 92 -3.04 21.60 -0.64
CA ASP A 92 -2.45 22.70 0.13
C ASP A 92 -3.11 22.83 1.51
N ALA A 93 -4.45 22.78 1.57
CA ALA A 93 -5.19 22.84 2.83
C ALA A 93 -4.94 21.61 3.72
N VAL A 94 -4.90 20.42 3.12
CA VAL A 94 -4.61 19.16 3.84
C VAL A 94 -3.20 19.18 4.43
N LYS A 95 -2.20 19.68 3.69
CA LYS A 95 -0.82 19.79 4.17
C LYS A 95 -0.67 20.84 5.28
N ASP A 96 -1.30 22.00 5.14
CA ASP A 96 -1.31 23.05 6.16
C ASP A 96 -1.91 22.53 7.49
N GLU A 97 -2.99 21.75 7.44
CA GLU A 97 -3.52 21.09 8.64
C GLU A 97 -2.61 19.99 9.19
N ALA A 98 -1.96 19.21 8.32
CA ALA A 98 -1.02 18.17 8.76
C ALA A 98 0.22 18.75 9.45
N GLU A 99 0.71 19.92 9.02
CA GLU A 99 1.83 20.65 9.65
C GLU A 99 1.52 21.08 11.09
N ARG A 100 0.23 21.21 11.45
CA ARG A 100 -0.23 21.48 12.82
C ARG A 100 -0.27 20.22 13.70
N GLY A 101 0.14 19.06 13.18
CA GLY A 101 0.05 17.78 13.88
C GLY A 101 -1.39 17.47 14.27
N PHE A 102 -1.59 16.91 15.48
CA PHE A 102 -2.93 16.62 16.01
C PHE A 102 -3.75 17.86 16.42
N GLY A 103 -3.20 19.06 16.24
CA GLY A 103 -3.99 20.30 16.28
C GLY A 103 -4.85 20.51 15.02
N GLY A 104 -4.51 19.84 13.91
CA GLY A 104 -5.31 19.75 12.70
C GLY A 104 -5.89 18.34 12.49
N ARG A 105 -6.67 18.16 11.42
CA ARG A 105 -7.35 16.88 11.15
C ARG A 105 -6.42 15.77 10.66
N PHE A 106 -5.30 16.11 10.02
CA PHE A 106 -4.47 15.16 9.27
C PHE A 106 -3.08 14.91 9.90
N GLY A 107 -3.00 15.02 11.23
CA GLY A 107 -1.75 14.91 11.99
C GLY A 107 -1.12 13.51 12.03
N ALA A 108 -1.87 12.46 11.68
CA ALA A 108 -1.35 11.09 11.71
C ALA A 108 -0.51 10.73 10.48
N GLY A 109 -0.53 11.57 9.44
CA GLY A 109 0.17 11.35 8.19
C GLY A 109 -0.71 11.62 6.99
N LEU A 110 -0.08 11.62 5.81
CA LEU A 110 -0.73 11.90 4.53
C LEU A 110 -0.58 10.70 3.59
N PRO A 111 -1.67 10.16 3.03
CA PRO A 111 -1.59 9.11 2.02
C PRO A 111 -1.04 9.69 0.71
N ARG A 112 -0.76 8.84 -0.28
CA ARG A 112 -0.41 9.32 -1.62
C ARG A 112 -1.52 10.19 -2.21
N ILE A 113 -1.15 11.17 -3.04
CA ILE A 113 -2.07 12.14 -3.69
C ILE A 113 -3.22 11.45 -4.45
N ASN A 114 -3.00 10.23 -4.93
CA ASN A 114 -3.98 9.51 -5.72
C ASN A 114 -5.07 8.77 -4.92
N ASP A 115 -4.99 8.73 -3.58
CA ASP A 115 -6.02 8.10 -2.74
C ASP A 115 -6.26 8.88 -1.45
N GLY A 116 -7.41 9.54 -1.34
CA GLY A 116 -7.81 10.32 -0.17
C GLY A 116 -8.63 9.57 0.89
N GLN A 117 -8.86 8.26 0.78
CA GLN A 117 -9.77 7.56 1.72
C GLN A 117 -9.33 7.62 3.19
N LEU A 118 -8.03 7.49 3.45
CA LEU A 118 -7.50 7.61 4.82
C LEU A 118 -7.63 9.04 5.37
N LEU A 119 -7.74 10.06 4.51
CA LEU A 119 -8.04 11.43 4.95
C LEU A 119 -9.49 11.55 5.42
N PHE A 120 -10.45 10.90 4.76
CA PHE A 120 -11.83 10.87 5.25
C PHE A 120 -11.95 10.16 6.61
N LEU A 121 -11.21 9.07 6.82
CA LEU A 121 -11.13 8.40 8.13
C LEU A 121 -10.61 9.33 9.22
N GLN A 122 -9.49 10.02 8.97
CA GLN A 122 -8.95 11.03 9.88
C GLN A 122 -9.94 12.17 10.15
N HIS A 123 -10.62 12.67 9.11
CA HIS A 123 -11.66 13.70 9.24
C HIS A 123 -12.79 13.23 10.16
N MET A 124 -13.34 12.03 9.95
CA MET A 124 -14.43 11.52 10.80
C MET A 124 -13.97 11.31 12.25
N ILE A 125 -12.74 10.83 12.46
CA ILE A 125 -12.17 10.73 13.82
C ILE A 125 -12.09 12.10 14.48
N SER A 126 -11.69 13.15 13.73
CA SER A 126 -11.65 14.52 14.25
C SER A 126 -13.03 15.07 14.65
N LYS A 127 -14.12 14.47 14.16
CA LYS A 127 -15.51 14.84 14.48
C LYS A 127 -16.12 14.06 15.64
N MET A 128 -15.39 13.12 16.22
CA MET A 128 -15.81 12.45 17.44
C MET A 128 -15.78 13.41 18.64
N LYS A 129 -16.74 13.26 19.54
CA LYS A 129 -16.77 13.98 20.82
C LYS A 129 -15.55 13.59 21.67
N SER A 130 -15.10 14.48 22.56
CA SER A 130 -13.91 14.22 23.38
C SER A 130 -14.19 13.57 24.73
N LYS A 131 -15.37 13.84 25.31
CA LYS A 131 -15.78 13.36 26.65
C LYS A 131 -16.96 12.39 26.64
N GLU A 132 -17.61 12.26 25.49
CA GLU A 132 -18.79 11.44 25.27
C GLU A 132 -18.52 10.45 24.16
N LYS A 133 -19.30 9.37 24.10
CA LYS A 133 -19.14 8.33 23.10
C LYS A 133 -19.58 8.81 21.72
N SER A 134 -18.73 8.60 20.73
CA SER A 134 -19.06 8.70 19.32
C SER A 134 -18.89 7.33 18.65
N ARG A 135 -19.70 7.04 17.63
CA ARG A 135 -19.54 5.88 16.76
C ARG A 135 -19.47 6.30 15.30
N VAL A 136 -18.54 5.70 14.59
CA VAL A 136 -18.33 5.92 13.16
C VAL A 136 -18.53 4.60 12.43
N ALA A 137 -19.30 4.61 11.34
CA ALA A 137 -19.36 3.52 10.39
C ALA A 137 -19.06 4.07 8.98
N VAL A 138 -17.95 3.66 8.38
CA VAL A 138 -17.58 4.09 7.03
C VAL A 138 -17.37 2.91 6.11
N ILE A 139 -17.91 3.03 4.90
CA ILE A 139 -17.68 2.08 3.83
C ILE A 139 -16.45 2.53 3.02
N THR A 140 -15.47 1.64 2.87
CA THR A 140 -14.25 1.89 2.10
C THR A 140 -14.03 0.80 1.06
N ASN A 141 -13.16 1.05 0.08
CA ASN A 141 -12.54 -0.04 -0.67
C ASN A 141 -11.45 -0.73 0.18
N GLY A 142 -10.67 -1.64 -0.44
CA GLY A 142 -9.58 -2.33 0.27
C GLY A 142 -8.32 -1.51 0.54
N SER A 143 -8.13 -0.34 -0.07
CA SER A 143 -6.89 0.45 0.05
C SER A 143 -6.51 0.78 1.50
N PRO A 144 -7.42 1.32 2.34
CA PRO A 144 -7.10 1.64 3.73
C PRO A 144 -6.53 0.49 4.55
N LEU A 145 -6.75 -0.78 4.16
CA LEU A 145 -6.29 -1.96 4.90
C LEU A 145 -4.78 -2.21 4.77
N PHE A 146 -4.16 -1.94 3.62
CA PHE A 146 -2.82 -2.46 3.33
C PHE A 146 -1.92 -1.55 2.47
N THR A 147 -2.41 -0.43 1.94
CA THR A 147 -1.56 0.45 1.12
C THR A 147 -0.53 1.20 1.95
N GLY A 148 0.60 1.55 1.34
CA GLY A 148 1.72 2.21 2.02
C GLY A 148 2.60 1.26 2.82
N ASP A 149 3.90 1.43 2.64
CA ASP A 149 4.91 0.64 3.33
C ASP A 149 5.21 1.20 4.73
N ALA A 150 5.99 0.48 5.54
CA ALA A 150 6.40 0.95 6.87
C ALA A 150 7.10 2.32 6.80
N GLY A 151 6.62 3.27 7.59
CA GLY A 151 7.07 4.68 7.57
C GLY A 151 6.56 5.51 6.39
N GLN A 152 5.57 5.01 5.63
CA GLN A 152 4.76 5.83 4.71
C GLN A 152 3.45 6.22 5.37
N GLY A 153 2.88 7.34 4.92
CA GLY A 153 1.73 7.97 5.58
C GLY A 153 0.51 7.07 5.71
N GLU A 154 0.21 6.19 4.75
CA GLU A 154 -0.93 5.27 4.90
C GLU A 154 -0.74 4.28 6.06
N SER A 155 0.49 3.77 6.23
CA SER A 155 0.87 2.88 7.31
C SER A 155 0.88 3.60 8.66
N ASP A 156 1.36 4.86 8.68
CA ASP A 156 1.39 5.70 9.88
C ASP A 156 -0.03 6.09 10.35
N ILE A 157 -0.94 6.38 9.41
CA ILE A 157 -2.35 6.65 9.74
C ILE A 157 -3.00 5.39 10.34
N ARG A 158 -2.81 4.21 9.72
CA ARG A 158 -3.31 2.94 10.27
C ARG A 158 -2.74 2.66 11.65
N LYS A 159 -1.43 2.82 11.81
CA LYS A 159 -0.73 2.69 13.09
C LYS A 159 -1.40 3.55 14.14
N TRP A 160 -1.58 4.85 13.86
CA TRP A 160 -2.22 5.78 14.79
C TRP A 160 -3.65 5.36 15.14
N MET A 161 -4.48 4.98 14.17
CA MET A 161 -5.87 4.56 14.43
C MET A 161 -5.94 3.30 15.30
N ILE A 162 -5.03 2.34 15.09
CA ILE A 162 -4.98 1.08 15.82
C ILE A 162 -4.38 1.28 17.22
N GLU A 163 -3.26 1.99 17.35
CA GLU A 163 -2.59 2.25 18.63
C GLU A 163 -3.40 3.20 19.53
N SER A 164 -4.17 4.11 18.94
CA SER A 164 -5.13 4.95 19.68
C SER A 164 -6.44 4.23 20.00
N ASP A 165 -6.55 2.95 19.65
CA ASP A 165 -7.68 2.07 19.92
C ASP A 165 -9.01 2.57 19.34
N PHE A 166 -8.98 3.29 18.21
CA PHE A 166 -10.19 3.79 17.55
C PHE A 166 -10.91 2.72 16.74
N VAL A 167 -10.18 1.80 16.12
CA VAL A 167 -10.73 0.76 15.26
C VAL A 167 -11.34 -0.34 16.12
N GLU A 168 -12.65 -0.55 16.06
CA GLU A 168 -13.34 -1.57 16.87
C GLU A 168 -13.63 -2.84 16.07
N ALA A 169 -14.13 -2.67 14.84
CA ALA A 169 -14.37 -3.78 13.93
C ALA A 169 -14.14 -3.39 12.47
N ILE A 170 -13.82 -4.38 11.65
CA ILE A 170 -13.81 -4.26 10.19
C ILE A 170 -14.59 -5.43 9.60
N ILE A 171 -15.55 -5.13 8.73
CA ILE A 171 -16.46 -6.09 8.12
C ILE A 171 -16.19 -6.14 6.62
N ALA A 172 -15.68 -7.26 6.10
CA ALA A 172 -15.52 -7.49 4.67
C ALA A 172 -16.86 -7.87 4.04
N LEU A 173 -17.33 -7.09 3.07
CA LEU A 173 -18.61 -7.31 2.41
C LEU A 173 -18.46 -8.12 1.11
N PRO A 174 -19.55 -8.74 0.62
CA PRO A 174 -19.60 -9.35 -0.70
C PRO A 174 -19.15 -8.39 -1.79
N ASP A 175 -18.58 -8.96 -2.86
CA ASP A 175 -18.33 -8.22 -4.08
C ASP A 175 -19.66 -7.87 -4.78
N GLN A 176 -19.60 -6.98 -5.78
CA GLN A 176 -20.75 -6.67 -6.64
C GLN A 176 -22.01 -6.22 -5.86
N LEU A 177 -21.84 -5.59 -4.70
CA LEU A 177 -22.93 -4.95 -3.93
C LEU A 177 -23.31 -3.56 -4.43
N PHE A 178 -22.41 -2.88 -5.16
CA PHE A 178 -22.61 -1.50 -5.60
C PHE A 178 -22.82 -1.43 -7.11
N PHE A 179 -23.66 -0.50 -7.56
CA PHE A 179 -23.97 -0.32 -8.98
C PHE A 179 -22.76 0.14 -9.79
N ASN A 180 -21.89 0.95 -9.18
CA ASN A 180 -20.75 1.60 -9.84
C ASN A 180 -19.47 0.76 -9.81
N THR A 181 -19.38 -0.30 -8.98
CA THR A 181 -18.16 -1.08 -8.83
C THR A 181 -18.43 -2.52 -8.42
N GLY A 182 -17.64 -3.45 -8.96
CA GLY A 182 -17.69 -4.87 -8.63
C GLY A 182 -16.70 -5.29 -7.54
N ILE A 183 -15.97 -4.35 -6.92
CA ILE A 183 -14.94 -4.65 -5.93
C ILE A 183 -15.53 -5.09 -4.58
N HIS A 184 -14.71 -5.76 -3.77
CA HIS A 184 -14.96 -5.91 -2.34
C HIS A 184 -14.89 -4.55 -1.63
N THR A 185 -15.79 -4.38 -0.67
CA THR A 185 -15.88 -3.18 0.18
C THR A 185 -15.86 -3.59 1.64
N TYR A 186 -15.51 -2.66 2.51
CA TYR A 186 -15.30 -2.93 3.92
C TYR A 186 -16.00 -1.87 4.74
N ILE A 187 -16.70 -2.28 5.81
CA ILE A 187 -17.21 -1.35 6.81
C ILE A 187 -16.18 -1.26 7.93
N TRP A 188 -15.66 -0.06 8.18
CA TRP A 188 -14.88 0.24 9.36
C TRP A 188 -15.80 0.79 10.44
N VAL A 189 -15.83 0.12 11.59
CA VAL A 189 -16.51 0.58 12.78
C VAL A 189 -15.47 1.18 13.72
N LEU A 190 -15.59 2.48 13.98
CA LEU A 190 -14.69 3.21 14.89
C LEU A 190 -15.45 3.76 16.08
N THR A 191 -14.76 3.88 17.21
CA THR A 191 -15.28 4.57 18.39
C THR A 191 -14.15 5.16 19.21
N ASN A 192 -14.43 6.25 19.93
CA ASN A 192 -13.52 6.83 20.93
C ASN A 192 -13.68 6.18 22.31
N VAL A 193 -14.71 5.36 22.54
CA VAL A 193 -14.98 4.67 23.81
C VAL A 193 -15.45 3.24 23.52
N LYS A 194 -14.50 2.29 23.57
CA LYS A 194 -14.79 0.87 23.45
C LYS A 194 -15.38 0.30 24.75
N PRO A 195 -16.29 -0.69 24.64
CA PRO A 195 -16.61 -1.58 25.76
C PRO A 195 -15.36 -2.25 26.33
N VAL A 196 -15.37 -2.58 27.63
CA VAL A 196 -14.19 -3.08 28.38
C VAL A 196 -13.60 -4.33 27.72
N GLU A 197 -14.45 -5.24 27.26
CA GLU A 197 -14.09 -6.49 26.62
C GLU A 197 -13.39 -6.31 25.25
N ARG A 198 -13.58 -5.15 24.60
CA ARG A 198 -13.03 -4.79 23.27
C ARG A 198 -11.81 -3.88 23.31
N VAL A 199 -11.45 -3.34 24.48
CA VAL A 199 -10.27 -2.46 24.63
C VAL A 199 -9.01 -3.20 24.18
N GLY A 200 -8.22 -2.56 23.32
CA GLY A 200 -6.98 -3.12 22.77
C GLY A 200 -7.17 -4.20 21.71
N LYS A 201 -8.41 -4.44 21.26
CA LYS A 201 -8.75 -5.48 20.29
C LYS A 201 -9.49 -4.94 19.07
N ILE A 202 -9.33 -5.63 17.95
CA ILE A 202 -10.08 -5.41 16.70
C ILE A 202 -10.77 -6.70 16.30
N GLN A 203 -12.06 -6.59 16.00
CA GLN A 203 -12.86 -7.67 15.44
C GLN A 203 -12.81 -7.62 13.90
N LEU A 204 -12.42 -8.72 13.26
CA LEU A 204 -12.57 -8.87 11.82
C LEU A 204 -13.74 -9.79 11.53
N ILE A 205 -14.63 -9.38 10.63
CA ILE A 205 -15.79 -10.17 10.19
C ILE A 205 -15.70 -10.36 8.67
N ASP A 206 -15.64 -11.62 8.23
CA ASP A 206 -15.72 -11.99 6.83
C ASP A 206 -17.17 -12.30 6.44
N ALA A 207 -17.87 -11.28 5.94
CA ALA A 207 -19.22 -11.40 5.40
C ALA A 207 -19.23 -11.58 3.87
N THR A 208 -18.09 -11.87 3.22
CA THR A 208 -18.01 -11.90 1.75
C THR A 208 -18.92 -12.95 1.09
N SER A 209 -19.31 -13.98 1.84
CA SER A 209 -20.23 -15.04 1.39
C SER A 209 -21.72 -14.77 1.69
N PHE A 210 -22.04 -13.66 2.34
CA PHE A 210 -23.37 -13.35 2.86
C PHE A 210 -24.14 -12.55 1.82
N PHE A 211 -24.70 -13.22 0.82
CA PHE A 211 -25.49 -12.52 -0.19
C PHE A 211 -26.50 -13.43 -0.87
N LYS A 212 -27.48 -12.80 -1.51
CA LYS A 212 -28.33 -13.40 -2.52
C LYS A 212 -28.02 -12.78 -3.88
N LYS A 213 -28.10 -13.60 -4.93
CA LYS A 213 -27.95 -13.12 -6.31
C LYS A 213 -29.20 -12.37 -6.75
N MET A 214 -29.00 -11.23 -7.41
CA MET A 214 -30.08 -10.48 -8.05
C MET A 214 -30.58 -11.23 -9.28
N ARG A 215 -31.90 -11.21 -9.51
CA ARG A 215 -32.51 -11.76 -10.74
C ARG A 215 -32.06 -11.00 -12.00
N LYS A 216 -31.85 -9.70 -11.88
CA LYS A 216 -31.40 -8.83 -12.97
C LYS A 216 -30.30 -7.91 -12.42
N SER A 217 -29.12 -7.94 -13.04
CA SER A 217 -28.01 -7.07 -12.63
C SER A 217 -28.32 -5.61 -12.93
N LEU A 218 -27.79 -4.69 -12.11
CA LEU A 218 -27.87 -3.26 -12.33
C LEU A 218 -26.47 -2.66 -12.30
N GLY A 219 -25.94 -2.29 -13.46
CA GLY A 219 -24.53 -1.96 -13.60
C GLY A 219 -23.65 -3.12 -13.14
N ASN A 220 -22.72 -2.85 -12.22
CA ASN A 220 -21.89 -3.87 -11.58
C ASN A 220 -22.59 -4.62 -10.44
N LYS A 221 -23.76 -4.15 -9.97
CA LYS A 221 -24.47 -4.79 -8.86
C LYS A 221 -25.08 -6.10 -9.32
N ARG A 222 -24.67 -7.20 -8.69
CA ARG A 222 -25.21 -8.55 -8.91
C ARG A 222 -25.65 -9.23 -7.61
N ASN A 223 -25.18 -8.73 -6.47
CA ASN A 223 -25.44 -9.30 -5.17
C ASN A 223 -26.22 -8.29 -4.31
N TYR A 224 -27.03 -8.80 -3.38
CA TYR A 224 -27.68 -8.00 -2.35
C TYR A 224 -27.66 -8.74 -1.01
N LEU A 225 -27.64 -7.99 0.09
CA LEU A 225 -27.81 -8.51 1.44
C LEU A 225 -29.31 -8.64 1.71
N SER A 226 -29.77 -9.84 2.06
CA SER A 226 -31.12 -10.04 2.58
C SER A 226 -31.21 -9.58 4.05
N ALA A 227 -32.43 -9.46 4.59
CA ALA A 227 -32.63 -9.10 5.99
C ALA A 227 -31.96 -10.10 6.95
N ASP A 228 -31.99 -11.40 6.60
CA ASP A 228 -31.31 -12.45 7.37
C ASP A 228 -29.79 -12.29 7.30
N ASP A 229 -29.23 -11.98 6.11
CA ASP A 229 -27.79 -11.74 5.97
C ASP A 229 -27.34 -10.53 6.81
N ILE A 230 -28.12 -9.44 6.82
CA ILE A 230 -27.83 -8.24 7.63
C ILE A 230 -27.89 -8.58 9.12
N LYS A 231 -28.92 -9.32 9.54
CA LYS A 231 -29.10 -9.75 10.92
C LYS A 231 -27.91 -10.60 11.39
N GLU A 232 -27.50 -11.58 10.59
CA GLU A 232 -26.37 -12.45 10.92
C GLU A 232 -25.05 -11.67 11.05
N ILE A 233 -24.81 -10.67 10.19
CA ILE A 233 -23.64 -9.79 10.30
C ILE A 233 -23.66 -8.97 11.60
N VAL A 234 -24.84 -8.45 11.98
CA VAL A 234 -25.00 -7.68 13.22
C VAL A 234 -24.82 -8.58 14.45
N GLU A 235 -25.38 -9.79 14.44
CA GLU A 235 -25.19 -10.78 15.51
C GLU A 235 -23.70 -11.16 15.66
N LEU A 236 -23.00 -11.43 14.55
CA LEU A 236 -21.55 -11.67 14.57
C LEU A 236 -20.78 -10.51 15.19
N TYR A 237 -21.18 -9.27 14.88
CA TYR A 237 -20.58 -8.09 15.49
C TYR A 237 -20.88 -8.03 16.99
N ASP A 238 -22.14 -8.15 17.41
CA ASP A 238 -22.55 -7.97 18.81
C ASP A 238 -22.03 -9.09 19.73
N ASP A 239 -22.08 -10.35 19.29
CA ASP A 239 -21.67 -11.52 20.08
C ASP A 239 -20.20 -11.44 20.50
N PHE A 240 -19.34 -10.88 19.65
CA PHE A 240 -17.90 -10.76 19.90
C PHE A 240 -17.23 -12.11 20.26
N GLU A 241 -17.63 -13.17 19.56
CA GLU A 241 -17.08 -14.52 19.72
C GLU A 241 -16.39 -14.99 18.44
N GLU A 242 -15.25 -15.68 18.60
CA GLU A 242 -14.50 -16.20 17.46
C GLU A 242 -15.19 -17.41 16.81
N ASN A 243 -15.27 -17.40 15.49
CA ASN A 243 -15.76 -18.52 14.69
C ASN A 243 -15.10 -18.54 13.30
N LYS A 244 -15.75 -19.13 12.30
CA LYS A 244 -15.22 -19.18 10.92
C LYS A 244 -15.35 -17.85 10.16
N TYR A 245 -16.28 -16.99 10.57
CA TYR A 245 -16.54 -15.67 9.98
C TYR A 245 -16.04 -14.52 10.87
N CYS A 246 -15.86 -14.74 12.18
CA CYS A 246 -15.40 -13.73 13.13
C CYS A 246 -14.03 -14.13 13.71
N LYS A 247 -13.05 -13.22 13.67
CA LYS A 247 -11.75 -13.35 14.32
C LYS A 247 -11.47 -12.12 15.18
N ILE A 248 -10.86 -12.31 16.35
CA ILE A 248 -10.59 -11.22 17.29
C ILE A 248 -9.09 -11.18 17.57
N PHE A 249 -8.49 -10.02 17.32
CA PHE A 249 -7.04 -9.85 17.45
C PHE A 249 -6.71 -8.69 18.37
N ASP A 250 -5.62 -8.83 19.13
CA ASP A 250 -5.00 -7.69 19.79
C ASP A 250 -4.45 -6.72 18.73
N ASN A 251 -4.45 -5.42 19.03
CA ASN A 251 -3.97 -4.36 18.14
C ASN A 251 -2.57 -4.62 17.56
N GLU A 252 -1.66 -5.18 18.37
CA GLU A 252 -0.27 -5.47 17.98
C GLU A 252 -0.15 -6.52 16.85
N VAL A 253 -1.17 -7.36 16.62
CA VAL A 253 -1.15 -8.39 15.58
C VAL A 253 -1.03 -7.78 14.18
N PHE A 254 -1.55 -6.56 14.00
CA PHE A 254 -1.53 -5.85 12.71
C PHE A 254 -0.22 -5.11 12.44
N GLY A 255 0.65 -5.01 13.44
CA GLY A 255 1.94 -4.36 13.31
C GLY A 255 3.04 -5.33 12.89
N TYR A 256 4.01 -4.80 12.15
CA TYR A 256 5.25 -5.50 11.83
C TYR A 256 6.44 -4.52 11.86
N THR A 257 7.63 -5.05 12.15
CA THR A 257 8.89 -4.36 11.90
C THR A 257 9.40 -4.79 10.53
N LYS A 258 9.51 -3.82 9.61
CA LYS A 258 10.22 -4.00 8.35
C LYS A 258 11.72 -3.96 8.63
N VAL A 259 12.41 -5.07 8.43
CA VAL A 259 13.86 -5.20 8.62
C VAL A 259 14.53 -5.33 7.26
N ILE A 260 15.57 -4.54 7.02
CA ILE A 260 16.34 -4.63 5.77
C ILE A 260 17.37 -5.74 5.88
N VAL A 261 17.30 -6.67 4.94
CA VAL A 261 18.24 -7.78 4.80
C VAL A 261 19.24 -7.43 3.71
N GLU A 262 20.49 -7.28 4.11
CA GLU A 262 21.62 -7.01 3.21
C GLU A 262 22.39 -8.31 2.99
N ARG A 263 22.76 -8.59 1.74
CA ARG A 263 23.68 -9.68 1.41
C ARG A 263 25.02 -9.10 0.99
N PRO A 264 26.14 -9.80 1.26
CA PRO A 264 27.46 -9.35 0.83
C PRO A 264 27.56 -9.25 -0.69
N LEU A 265 28.31 -8.26 -1.16
CA LEU A 265 28.70 -8.09 -2.54
C LEU A 265 29.82 -9.08 -2.89
N GLN A 266 29.59 -9.88 -3.92
CA GLN A 266 30.57 -10.79 -4.51
C GLN A 266 30.60 -10.56 -6.01
N LEU A 267 31.76 -10.19 -6.54
CA LEU A 267 31.89 -9.80 -7.93
C LEU A 267 33.06 -10.53 -8.55
N ASN A 268 32.88 -11.01 -9.77
CA ASN A 268 34.01 -11.29 -10.65
C ASN A 268 34.23 -10.12 -11.61
N TYR A 269 35.46 -9.96 -12.07
CA TYR A 269 35.89 -8.86 -12.92
C TYR A 269 36.53 -9.41 -14.19
N GLN A 270 36.08 -8.92 -15.34
CA GLN A 270 36.56 -9.42 -16.62
C GLN A 270 36.45 -8.33 -17.69
N VAL A 271 37.45 -8.25 -18.56
CA VAL A 271 37.41 -7.35 -19.73
C VAL A 271 36.76 -8.04 -20.92
N ALA A 272 35.61 -8.68 -20.69
CA ALA A 272 34.81 -9.33 -21.72
C ALA A 272 34.21 -8.30 -22.68
N GLU A 273 33.87 -8.72 -23.90
CA GLU A 273 33.31 -7.81 -24.90
C GLU A 273 32.00 -7.18 -24.46
N GLU A 274 31.07 -8.00 -23.97
CA GLU A 274 29.77 -7.60 -23.47
C GLU A 274 29.89 -6.61 -22.29
N ARG A 275 30.80 -6.86 -21.35
CA ARG A 275 30.98 -5.97 -20.18
C ARG A 275 31.61 -4.63 -20.52
N ARG A 276 32.42 -4.54 -21.58
CA ARG A 276 32.96 -3.24 -22.01
C ARG A 276 31.87 -2.31 -22.51
N GLU A 277 30.76 -2.84 -23.03
CA GLU A 277 29.62 -2.03 -23.46
C GLU A 277 28.99 -1.28 -22.27
N ASN A 278 29.05 -1.85 -21.06
CA ASN A 278 28.57 -1.21 -19.84
C ASN A 278 29.30 0.11 -19.52
N LEU A 279 30.51 0.34 -20.06
CA LEU A 279 31.22 1.62 -19.88
C LEU A 279 30.41 2.80 -20.42
N TYR A 280 29.63 2.61 -21.49
CA TYR A 280 28.78 3.67 -22.06
C TYR A 280 27.60 4.04 -21.18
N SER A 281 27.21 3.18 -20.23
CA SER A 281 26.21 3.49 -19.21
C SER A 281 26.75 4.45 -18.14
N ILE A 282 28.08 4.57 -17.99
CA ILE A 282 28.70 5.50 -17.04
C ILE A 282 28.56 6.94 -17.59
N PRO A 283 27.84 7.86 -16.90
CA PRO A 283 27.63 9.22 -17.42
C PRO A 283 28.92 9.98 -17.69
N VAL A 284 29.95 9.78 -16.86
CA VAL A 284 31.27 10.41 -17.03
C VAL A 284 31.98 9.90 -18.28
N PHE A 285 31.89 8.60 -18.58
CA PHE A 285 32.49 8.01 -19.79
C PHE A 285 31.76 8.48 -21.04
N ARG A 286 30.42 8.39 -21.06
CA ARG A 286 29.59 8.85 -22.18
C ARG A 286 29.81 10.32 -22.52
N LYS A 287 29.85 11.19 -21.50
CA LYS A 287 30.06 12.64 -21.66
C LYS A 287 31.42 13.03 -22.22
N LEU A 288 32.41 12.12 -22.25
CA LEU A 288 33.68 12.40 -22.93
C LEU A 288 33.45 12.78 -24.39
N ALA A 289 32.46 12.16 -25.05
CA ALA A 289 32.10 12.39 -26.44
C ALA A 289 30.89 13.34 -26.62
N GLU A 290 30.50 14.09 -25.60
CA GLU A 290 29.42 15.09 -25.67
C GLU A 290 30.02 16.50 -25.51
N SER A 291 29.79 17.41 -26.46
CA SER A 291 30.21 18.81 -26.32
C SER A 291 29.07 19.74 -25.93
N LYS A 292 29.37 20.70 -25.04
CA LYS A 292 28.45 21.79 -24.63
C LYS A 292 28.63 23.06 -25.46
N LYS A 293 29.52 23.07 -26.45
CA LYS A 293 29.79 24.25 -27.28
C LYS A 293 28.62 24.48 -28.25
N LYS A 294 28.27 25.76 -28.42
CA LYS A 294 27.24 26.18 -29.38
C LYS A 294 27.78 26.29 -30.81
N ASP A 295 29.09 26.50 -30.94
CA ASP A 295 29.78 26.58 -32.23
C ASP A 295 29.88 25.18 -32.87
N PRO A 296 29.36 24.98 -34.10
CA PRO A 296 29.29 23.65 -34.72
C PRO A 296 30.66 23.00 -34.99
N GLU A 297 31.67 23.77 -35.37
CA GLU A 297 33.01 23.23 -35.69
C GLU A 297 33.76 22.82 -34.42
N LEU A 298 33.73 23.67 -33.39
CA LEU A 298 34.31 23.36 -32.08
C LEU A 298 33.58 22.21 -31.39
N LYS A 299 32.25 22.14 -31.56
CA LYS A 299 31.45 21.04 -31.03
C LYS A 299 31.86 19.71 -31.67
N LEU A 300 31.94 19.65 -33.00
CA LEU A 300 32.33 18.43 -33.71
C LEU A 300 33.74 17.99 -33.32
N LYS A 301 34.68 18.94 -33.21
CA LYS A 301 36.07 18.66 -32.83
C LYS A 301 36.17 18.09 -31.41
N GLU A 302 35.48 18.69 -30.44
CA GLU A 302 35.46 18.17 -29.06
C GLU A 302 34.82 16.77 -28.98
N GLU A 303 33.75 16.51 -29.73
CA GLU A 303 33.11 15.18 -29.76
C GLU A 303 34.00 14.11 -30.40
N GLU A 304 34.74 14.43 -31.46
CA GLU A 304 35.71 13.52 -32.09
C GLU A 304 36.91 13.23 -31.17
N GLU A 305 37.47 14.24 -30.51
CA GLU A 305 38.52 14.09 -29.50
C GLU A 305 38.03 13.22 -28.33
N GLY A 306 36.78 13.43 -27.91
CA GLY A 306 36.09 12.63 -26.91
C GLY A 306 35.95 11.15 -27.26
N LYS A 307 35.51 10.86 -28.49
CA LYS A 307 35.39 9.47 -29.01
C LYS A 307 36.76 8.79 -29.08
N LYS A 308 37.79 9.48 -29.54
CA LYS A 308 39.17 8.95 -29.53
C LYS A 308 39.60 8.59 -28.11
N LYS A 309 39.33 9.45 -27.12
CA LYS A 309 39.64 9.16 -25.72
C LYS A 309 38.88 7.94 -25.18
N GLN A 310 37.61 7.77 -25.54
CA GLN A 310 36.84 6.57 -25.20
C GLN A 310 37.47 5.30 -25.80
N GLU A 311 37.82 5.34 -27.08
CA GLU A 311 38.47 4.22 -27.78
C GLU A 311 39.83 3.87 -27.18
N GLU A 312 40.65 4.88 -26.84
CA GLU A 312 41.95 4.66 -26.21
C GLU A 312 41.81 4.03 -24.81
N ILE A 313 40.82 4.45 -24.01
CA ILE A 313 40.53 3.82 -22.72
C ILE A 313 40.14 2.35 -22.92
N ILE A 314 39.21 2.07 -23.84
CA ILE A 314 38.75 0.71 -24.15
C ILE A 314 39.93 -0.15 -24.64
N ASN A 315 40.77 0.37 -25.54
CA ASN A 315 41.91 -0.34 -26.09
C ASN A 315 42.99 -0.63 -25.05
N ASN A 316 43.21 0.27 -24.10
CA ASN A 316 44.12 -0.01 -22.98
C ASN A 316 43.55 -1.04 -22.02
N LEU A 317 42.24 -1.00 -21.72
CA LEU A 317 41.58 -2.03 -20.91
C LEU A 317 41.67 -3.41 -21.57
N LYS A 318 41.49 -3.51 -22.89
CA LYS A 318 41.62 -4.79 -23.64
C LYS A 318 42.98 -5.47 -23.44
N LYS A 319 44.06 -4.72 -23.15
CA LYS A 319 45.40 -5.28 -22.90
C LYS A 319 45.48 -6.11 -21.60
N ILE A 320 44.54 -5.91 -20.67
CA ILE A 320 44.42 -6.73 -19.45
C ILE A 320 44.05 -8.18 -19.79
N GLY A 321 43.42 -8.40 -20.95
CA GLY A 321 42.96 -9.71 -21.41
C GLY A 321 41.60 -10.11 -20.85
N ASN A 322 41.07 -11.23 -21.35
CA ASN A 322 39.75 -11.73 -21.00
C ASN A 322 39.76 -12.70 -19.80
N HIS A 323 40.77 -12.59 -18.92
CA HIS A 323 40.84 -13.42 -17.72
C HIS A 323 39.83 -12.91 -16.67
N SER A 324 39.20 -13.84 -15.95
CA SER A 324 38.28 -13.53 -14.85
C SER A 324 39.04 -13.43 -13.54
N TYR A 325 38.90 -12.30 -12.86
CA TYR A 325 39.48 -12.02 -11.56
C TYR A 325 38.39 -12.05 -10.50
N LYS A 326 38.70 -12.55 -9.29
CA LYS A 326 37.74 -12.62 -8.17
C LYS A 326 38.02 -11.63 -7.05
N ASN A 327 39.16 -10.95 -7.10
CA ASN A 327 39.62 -10.03 -6.06
C ASN A 327 39.63 -8.59 -6.59
N TRP A 328 38.95 -7.69 -5.87
CA TRP A 328 38.86 -6.28 -6.23
C TRP A 328 40.25 -5.61 -6.34
N ASP A 329 41.10 -5.79 -5.33
CA ASP A 329 42.38 -5.08 -5.24
C ASP A 329 43.35 -5.52 -6.35
N GLU A 330 43.34 -6.81 -6.68
CA GLU A 330 44.11 -7.35 -7.80
C GLU A 330 43.67 -6.72 -9.14
N PHE A 331 42.37 -6.70 -9.40
CA PHE A 331 41.83 -6.15 -10.63
C PHE A 331 41.98 -4.63 -10.72
N GLU A 332 41.77 -3.92 -9.61
CA GLU A 332 41.98 -2.47 -9.52
C GLU A 332 43.43 -2.09 -9.88
N LYS A 333 44.41 -2.89 -9.43
CA LYS A 333 45.82 -2.68 -9.81
C LYS A 333 46.02 -2.82 -11.32
N LYS A 334 45.44 -3.84 -11.95
CA LYS A 334 45.50 -4.05 -13.41
C LYS A 334 44.86 -2.89 -14.19
N VAL A 335 43.69 -2.42 -13.75
CA VAL A 335 43.00 -1.29 -14.37
C VAL A 335 43.80 0.00 -14.23
N LYS A 336 44.37 0.28 -13.05
CA LYS A 336 45.25 1.45 -12.83
C LYS A 336 46.52 1.39 -13.67
N GLU A 337 47.14 0.23 -13.81
CA GLU A 337 48.30 0.03 -14.67
C GLU A 337 47.95 0.28 -16.15
N ALA A 338 46.82 -0.26 -16.63
CA ALA A 338 46.34 -0.05 -17.99
C ALA A 338 46.00 1.41 -18.30
N LEU A 339 45.48 2.15 -17.30
CA LEU A 339 45.01 3.53 -17.46
C LEU A 339 45.97 4.59 -16.91
N LYS A 340 47.22 4.24 -16.58
CA LYS A 340 48.21 5.15 -15.97
C LYS A 340 48.48 6.43 -16.77
N GLY A 341 48.27 6.40 -18.08
CA GLY A 341 48.44 7.56 -18.97
C GLY A 341 47.26 8.55 -18.99
N PHE A 342 46.16 8.24 -18.29
CA PHE A 342 44.98 9.08 -18.24
C PHE A 342 44.82 9.75 -16.87
N ASP A 343 44.53 11.05 -16.87
CA ASP A 343 44.14 11.77 -15.66
C ASP A 343 42.66 11.49 -15.33
N LEU A 344 42.42 10.38 -14.61
CA LEU A 344 41.08 9.93 -14.22
C LEU A 344 40.91 10.00 -12.71
N SER A 345 39.76 10.54 -12.26
CA SER A 345 39.44 10.56 -10.84
C SER A 345 39.30 9.14 -10.25
N PRO A 346 39.63 8.93 -8.96
CA PRO A 346 39.45 7.63 -8.30
C PRO A 346 38.02 7.07 -8.41
N ASN A 347 37.01 7.95 -8.35
CA ASN A 347 35.61 7.54 -8.48
C ASN A 347 35.28 7.04 -9.91
N PHE A 348 35.91 7.62 -10.92
CA PHE A 348 35.72 7.16 -12.30
C PHE A 348 36.38 5.79 -12.54
N ILE A 349 37.57 5.57 -12.00
CA ILE A 349 38.23 4.24 -12.02
C ILE A 349 37.36 3.19 -11.33
N LYS A 350 36.78 3.51 -10.17
CA LYS A 350 35.82 2.63 -9.48
C LYS A 350 34.62 2.28 -10.36
N ASN A 351 34.04 3.26 -11.05
CA ASN A 351 32.90 3.02 -11.96
C ASN A 351 33.28 2.15 -13.17
N ILE A 352 34.49 2.34 -13.71
CA ILE A 352 35.03 1.48 -14.79
C ILE A 352 35.12 0.03 -14.29
N ILE A 353 35.67 -0.19 -13.10
CA ILE A 353 35.78 -1.55 -12.52
C ILE A 353 34.39 -2.16 -12.33
N LEU A 354 33.43 -1.41 -11.79
CA LEU A 354 32.05 -1.89 -11.59
C LEU A 354 31.35 -2.22 -12.92
N ALA A 355 31.58 -1.45 -13.98
CA ALA A 355 31.04 -1.76 -15.31
C ALA A 355 31.63 -3.06 -15.89
N LEU A 356 32.85 -3.42 -15.50
CA LEU A 356 33.53 -4.66 -15.90
C LEU A 356 33.26 -5.83 -14.94
N SER A 357 32.38 -5.63 -13.96
CA SER A 357 32.05 -6.62 -12.95
C SER A 357 30.67 -7.23 -13.13
N GLU A 358 30.51 -8.48 -12.72
CA GLU A 358 29.21 -9.14 -12.57
C GLU A 358 29.17 -9.90 -11.25
N HIS A 359 27.95 -10.08 -10.73
CA HIS A 359 27.72 -10.86 -9.52
C HIS A 359 28.17 -12.31 -9.71
N ASP A 360 28.86 -12.85 -8.71
CA ASP A 360 29.40 -14.21 -8.72
C ASP A 360 29.42 -14.78 -7.29
N ASP A 361 28.53 -15.74 -7.01
CA ASP A 361 28.39 -16.37 -5.69
C ASP A 361 29.66 -17.10 -5.22
N ILE A 362 30.61 -17.41 -6.13
CA ILE A 362 31.88 -18.07 -5.81
C ILE A 362 33.09 -17.11 -5.87
N ALA A 363 32.87 -15.80 -6.00
CA ALA A 363 33.92 -14.79 -5.90
C ALA A 363 34.17 -14.36 -4.44
N ASP A 364 35.30 -13.70 -4.21
CA ASP A 364 35.62 -13.16 -2.88
C ASP A 364 34.63 -12.03 -2.54
N TYR A 365 34.35 -11.85 -1.24
CA TYR A 365 33.57 -10.71 -0.80
C TYR A 365 34.32 -9.40 -1.04
N VAL A 366 33.62 -8.41 -1.54
CA VAL A 366 34.16 -7.05 -1.65
C VAL A 366 34.12 -6.41 -0.26
N LEU A 367 35.28 -5.99 0.23
CA LEU A 367 35.43 -5.41 1.57
C LEU A 367 35.58 -3.89 1.52
N ASP A 368 35.12 -3.20 2.57
CA ASP A 368 35.45 -1.80 2.80
C ASP A 368 36.88 -1.65 3.35
N LYS A 369 37.35 -0.40 3.49
CA LYS A 369 38.68 -0.11 4.06
C LYS A 369 38.89 -0.59 5.50
N LYS A 370 37.82 -0.97 6.20
CA LYS A 370 37.82 -1.48 7.57
C LYS A 370 37.70 -3.01 7.61
N GLY A 371 37.63 -3.68 6.46
CA GLY A 371 37.48 -5.12 6.34
C GLY A 371 36.04 -5.64 6.46
N ASN A 372 35.02 -4.76 6.47
CA ASN A 372 33.62 -5.19 6.51
C ASN A 372 33.15 -5.57 5.11
N LYS A 373 32.35 -6.64 5.00
CA LYS A 373 31.68 -7.02 3.74
C LYS A 373 30.77 -5.87 3.27
N LEU A 374 30.96 -5.39 2.05
CA LEU A 374 30.06 -4.39 1.46
C LEU A 374 28.73 -5.05 1.10
N PRO A 375 27.59 -4.39 1.32
CA PRO A 375 26.29 -4.92 0.90
C PRO A 375 26.13 -4.81 -0.62
N ASP A 376 25.47 -5.79 -1.24
CA ASP A 376 25.02 -5.73 -2.62
C ASP A 376 23.61 -5.10 -2.69
N PRO A 377 23.46 -3.89 -3.27
CA PRO A 377 22.16 -3.25 -3.43
C PRO A 377 21.18 -4.03 -4.30
N ASN A 378 21.66 -4.87 -5.24
CA ASN A 378 20.82 -5.65 -6.14
C ASN A 378 20.22 -6.89 -5.44
N LEU A 379 20.84 -7.31 -4.34
CA LEU A 379 20.43 -8.47 -3.56
C LEU A 379 19.84 -8.09 -2.21
N ARG A 380 19.66 -6.79 -1.97
CA ARG A 380 18.99 -6.26 -0.79
C ARG A 380 17.52 -6.65 -0.83
N ASP A 381 17.04 -7.18 0.28
CA ASP A 381 15.64 -7.49 0.49
C ASP A 381 15.15 -6.90 1.81
N SER A 382 13.89 -7.17 2.15
CA SER A 382 13.31 -6.80 3.43
C SER A 382 12.31 -7.83 3.93
N GLU A 383 12.37 -8.10 5.22
CA GLU A 383 11.42 -8.97 5.92
C GLU A 383 10.41 -8.14 6.70
N LYS A 384 9.15 -8.57 6.72
CA LYS A 384 8.08 -8.00 7.56
C LYS A 384 7.85 -8.90 8.76
N ILE A 385 8.51 -8.58 9.87
CA ILE A 385 8.50 -9.44 11.07
C ILE A 385 7.39 -8.95 12.01
N PRO A 386 6.40 -9.79 12.39
CA PRO A 386 5.33 -9.37 13.30
C PRO A 386 5.85 -8.80 14.62
N LEU A 387 5.21 -7.77 15.17
CA LEU A 387 5.69 -7.09 16.40
C LEU A 387 5.87 -8.03 17.61
N LYS A 388 5.05 -9.09 17.69
CA LYS A 388 5.11 -10.09 18.76
C LYS A 388 6.25 -11.12 18.59
N GLN A 389 7.01 -11.08 17.49
CA GLN A 389 8.11 -11.99 17.24
C GLN A 389 9.46 -11.32 17.50
N ASP A 390 10.38 -12.08 18.08
CA ASP A 390 11.77 -11.66 18.22
C ASP A 390 12.46 -11.66 16.85
N ILE A 391 13.03 -10.51 16.49
CA ILE A 391 13.62 -10.26 15.17
C ILE A 391 14.82 -11.18 14.91
N GLU A 392 15.69 -11.37 15.90
CA GLU A 392 16.89 -12.20 15.75
C GLU A 392 16.50 -13.68 15.57
N LYS A 393 15.57 -14.18 16.38
CA LYS A 393 15.05 -15.56 16.24
C LYS A 393 14.34 -15.79 14.93
N TYR A 394 13.55 -14.82 14.44
CA TYR A 394 12.93 -14.91 13.12
C TYR A 394 14.01 -14.98 12.03
N PHE A 395 14.99 -14.09 12.08
CA PHE A 395 16.06 -14.02 11.08
C PHE A 395 16.89 -15.31 11.03
N ASP A 396 17.24 -15.86 12.19
CA ASP A 396 17.98 -17.12 12.29
C ASP A 396 17.18 -18.33 11.77
N ARG A 397 15.85 -18.29 11.87
CA ARG A 397 14.96 -19.39 11.46
C ARG A 397 14.54 -19.31 10.00
N GLU A 398 14.20 -18.12 9.52
CA GLU A 398 13.57 -17.93 8.20
C GLU A 398 14.56 -17.42 7.14
N VAL A 399 15.61 -16.71 7.53
CA VAL A 399 16.54 -16.07 6.56
C VAL A 399 17.87 -16.82 6.47
N LYS A 400 18.55 -17.05 7.61
CA LYS A 400 19.89 -17.67 7.61
C LYS A 400 19.99 -19.06 6.97
N PRO A 401 18.97 -19.94 7.03
CA PRO A 401 19.06 -21.25 6.36
C PRO A 401 19.18 -21.14 4.83
N TYR A 402 18.65 -20.07 4.24
CA TYR A 402 18.72 -19.81 2.81
C TYR A 402 19.87 -18.87 2.45
N TYR A 403 20.20 -17.92 3.33
CA TYR A 403 21.26 -16.92 3.13
C TYR A 403 22.16 -16.82 4.37
N PRO A 404 23.14 -17.73 4.54
CA PRO A 404 23.96 -17.80 5.76
C PRO A 404 24.77 -16.53 6.05
N ASP A 405 25.18 -15.81 5.01
CA ASP A 405 25.96 -14.56 5.12
C ASP A 405 25.12 -13.29 5.18
N ALA A 406 23.79 -13.41 5.17
CA ALA A 406 22.91 -12.25 5.25
C ALA A 406 23.06 -11.52 6.59
N LEU A 407 22.95 -10.20 6.55
CA LEU A 407 23.03 -9.32 7.70
C LEU A 407 21.80 -8.42 7.74
N MET A 408 21.36 -8.04 8.94
CA MET A 408 20.28 -7.08 9.12
C MET A 408 20.83 -5.66 9.28
N ASP A 409 20.32 -4.71 8.50
CA ASP A 409 20.55 -3.28 8.75
C ASP A 409 19.48 -2.71 9.68
N ARG A 410 19.66 -2.96 10.99
CA ARG A 410 18.73 -2.56 12.05
C ARG A 410 18.49 -1.05 12.14
N LYS A 411 19.36 -0.21 11.55
CA LYS A 411 19.18 1.25 11.54
C LYS A 411 18.07 1.69 10.59
N LYS A 412 17.73 0.85 9.63
CA LYS A 412 16.65 1.07 8.66
C LYS A 412 15.32 0.46 9.10
N ASP A 413 15.25 -0.13 10.30
CA ASP A 413 14.02 -0.72 10.81
C ASP A 413 12.90 0.33 10.86
N LYS A 414 11.74 -0.04 10.33
CA LYS A 414 10.53 0.77 10.36
C LYS A 414 9.36 -0.07 10.82
N VAL A 415 8.54 0.47 11.70
CA VAL A 415 7.27 -0.16 12.08
C VAL A 415 6.22 0.21 11.04
N GLY A 416 5.51 -0.79 10.53
CA GLY A 416 4.35 -0.62 9.67
C GLY A 416 3.15 -1.37 10.23
N TYR A 417 1.96 -0.99 9.77
CA TYR A 417 0.70 -1.67 10.09
C TYR A 417 -0.02 -2.06 8.81
N GLU A 418 -0.59 -3.27 8.77
CA GLU A 418 -1.42 -3.76 7.68
C GLU A 418 -2.47 -4.77 8.17
N ILE A 419 -3.63 -4.79 7.51
CA ILE A 419 -4.75 -5.67 7.84
C ILE A 419 -5.01 -6.57 6.62
N ASN A 420 -4.44 -7.76 6.63
CA ASN A 420 -4.59 -8.72 5.53
C ASN A 420 -5.73 -9.71 5.82
N PHE A 421 -6.95 -9.39 5.38
CA PHE A 421 -8.11 -10.27 5.54
C PHE A 421 -7.86 -11.68 4.99
N THR A 422 -7.28 -11.78 3.78
CA THR A 422 -6.98 -13.07 3.15
C THR A 422 -6.11 -13.94 4.04
N LYS A 423 -5.10 -13.37 4.70
CA LYS A 423 -4.23 -14.12 5.64
C LYS A 423 -5.01 -14.72 6.81
N TYR A 424 -6.00 -14.02 7.35
CA TYR A 424 -6.72 -14.44 8.57
C TYR A 424 -7.88 -15.39 8.31
N PHE A 425 -8.50 -15.31 7.14
CA PHE A 425 -9.64 -16.14 6.75
C PHE A 425 -9.28 -17.20 5.69
N TYR A 426 -7.99 -17.34 5.35
CA TYR A 426 -7.54 -18.37 4.42
C TYR A 426 -7.85 -19.76 4.96
N VAL A 427 -8.66 -20.51 4.22
CA VAL A 427 -8.87 -21.93 4.43
C VAL A 427 -8.11 -22.67 3.33
N TYR A 428 -7.08 -23.42 3.71
CA TYR A 428 -6.34 -24.27 2.78
C TYR A 428 -7.29 -25.27 2.14
N LYS A 429 -7.38 -25.20 0.81
CA LYS A 429 -8.07 -26.21 -0.01
C LYS A 429 -6.99 -27.07 -0.65
N PRO A 430 -6.81 -28.33 -0.22
CA PRO A 430 -5.89 -29.23 -0.91
C PRO A 430 -6.31 -29.35 -2.38
N PRO A 431 -5.34 -29.47 -3.31
CA PRO A 431 -5.67 -29.81 -4.68
C PRO A 431 -6.46 -31.12 -4.69
N ARG A 432 -7.42 -31.24 -5.63
CA ARG A 432 -8.16 -32.50 -5.78
C ARG A 432 -7.17 -33.63 -6.11
N PRO A 433 -7.43 -34.87 -5.67
CA PRO A 433 -6.65 -36.02 -6.08
C PRO A 433 -6.54 -36.13 -7.60
N LEU A 434 -5.40 -36.61 -8.10
CA LEU A 434 -5.15 -36.74 -9.53
C LEU A 434 -6.18 -37.67 -10.19
N GLU A 435 -6.62 -38.71 -9.48
CA GLU A 435 -7.61 -39.68 -9.99
C GLU A 435 -8.97 -39.01 -10.28
N GLU A 436 -9.38 -38.03 -9.48
CA GLU A 436 -10.63 -37.28 -9.73
C GLU A 436 -10.49 -36.33 -10.93
N ILE A 437 -9.30 -35.74 -11.12
CA ILE A 437 -9.01 -34.90 -12.29
C ILE A 437 -9.03 -35.76 -13.56
N GLU A 438 -8.42 -36.94 -13.54
CA GLU A 438 -8.44 -37.87 -14.67
C GLU A 438 -9.85 -38.37 -15.00
N LYS A 439 -10.69 -38.62 -13.98
CA LYS A 439 -12.08 -39.03 -14.18
C LYS A 439 -12.89 -37.94 -14.87
N ASP A 440 -12.81 -36.70 -14.40
CA ASP A 440 -13.53 -35.58 -15.01
C ASP A 440 -13.04 -35.30 -16.43
N ILE A 441 -11.73 -35.42 -16.69
CA ILE A 441 -11.19 -35.29 -18.06
C ILE A 441 -11.77 -36.37 -18.97
N LYS A 442 -11.89 -37.62 -18.49
CA LYS A 442 -12.52 -38.68 -19.27
C LYS A 442 -14.00 -38.41 -19.53
N GLU A 443 -14.76 -38.00 -18.52
CA GLU A 443 -16.18 -37.65 -18.66
C GLU A 443 -16.38 -36.52 -19.68
N VAL A 444 -15.58 -35.46 -19.62
CA VAL A 444 -15.64 -34.36 -20.59
C VAL A 444 -15.24 -34.82 -21.99
N ILE A 445 -14.25 -35.71 -22.11
CA ILE A 445 -13.87 -36.28 -23.41
C ILE A 445 -15.00 -37.16 -23.98
N GLU A 446 -15.67 -37.95 -23.15
CA GLU A 446 -16.83 -38.77 -23.54
C GLU A 446 -18.01 -37.89 -23.97
N GLU A 447 -18.34 -36.83 -23.22
CA GLU A 447 -19.38 -35.85 -23.60
C GLU A 447 -19.05 -35.16 -24.93
N ILE A 448 -17.79 -34.77 -25.15
CA ILE A 448 -17.34 -34.19 -26.42
C ILE A 448 -17.46 -35.22 -27.55
N GLN A 449 -17.08 -36.48 -27.32
CA GLN A 449 -17.19 -37.54 -28.33
C GLN A 449 -18.64 -37.84 -28.70
N GLU A 450 -19.57 -37.82 -27.75
CA GLU A 450 -21.01 -37.93 -28.05
C GLU A 450 -21.53 -36.74 -28.86
N LEU A 451 -21.10 -35.51 -28.53
CA LEU A 451 -21.48 -34.29 -29.25
C LEU A 451 -20.97 -34.23 -30.70
N PHE A 452 -19.87 -34.91 -31.02
CA PHE A 452 -19.26 -34.93 -32.36
C PHE A 452 -19.36 -36.30 -33.07
N GLY A 453 -19.96 -37.30 -32.43
CA GLY A 453 -20.06 -38.68 -32.93
C GLY A 453 -21.33 -39.01 -33.71
N ASP A 454 -22.39 -38.20 -33.58
CA ASP A 454 -23.64 -38.35 -34.35
C ASP A 454 -23.61 -37.51 -35.66
N GLY A 455 -22.59 -37.77 -36.49
CA GLY A 455 -22.42 -37.18 -37.83
C GLY A 455 -22.57 -38.18 -38.96
#